data_AF-A0AAN6KCU7-F1
#
_entry.id   AF-A0AAN6KCU7-F1
#
_cell.length_a   1.000
_cell.length_b   1.000
_cell.length_c   1.000
_cell.angle_alpha   90.00
_cell.angle_beta   90.00
_cell.angle_gamma   90.00
#
_symmetry.space_group_name_H-M   'P 1'
#
loop_
_entity.id
_entity.type
_entity.pdbx_description
1 polymer ?
#
loop_
_entity_poly.entity_id
_entity_poly.type
_entity_poly.pdbx_seq_one_letter_code
_entity_poly.pdbx_strand_id
1 'polypeptide(L)'
;MKLIFAAFKEWRIYGAWVMFWGNTIGTYGFTATVPSVIEELGYSAADAQLLTIPICTYCLPRLLNAYSNIGAACSDVFAMIMVLIFAFWSEHVQQRSPFIMAGFSIAAIGFIGQLVIPHPGLPGLTYGFLFPVAAGLYCPFIQIVCWIGNNLAPSSKRAVGMALLISVGNFGGLAGSNIFLASEKPKYPTGFGTGLGISIAAILMAIVLRISCQRENERRRVMIEQEGEDAIRARYGEQQLLEMGDKSPFFIYTL
;
A
#
# COMPACT_ATOMS: atom_id res chain seq x y z
N MET A 1 18.28 -11.32 -21.52
CA MET A 1 17.34 -10.39 -22.20
C MET A 1 15.89 -10.89 -22.23
N LYS A 2 15.57 -12.12 -22.66
CA LYS A 2 14.18 -12.62 -22.73
C LYS A 2 13.39 -12.51 -21.41
N LEU A 3 14.02 -12.79 -20.27
CA LEU A 3 13.42 -12.68 -18.93
C LEU A 3 13.09 -11.24 -18.51
N ILE A 4 13.83 -10.25 -19.03
CA ILE A 4 13.60 -8.82 -18.76
C ILE A 4 12.31 -8.38 -19.45
N PHE A 5 12.17 -8.68 -20.74
CA PHE A 5 10.95 -8.41 -21.50
C PHE A 5 9.73 -9.17 -20.97
N ALA A 6 9.94 -10.33 -20.33
CA ALA A 6 8.86 -11.06 -19.67
C ALA A 6 8.31 -10.33 -18.44
N ALA A 7 9.14 -9.58 -17.71
CA ALA A 7 8.66 -8.72 -16.62
C ALA A 7 7.75 -7.61 -17.14
N PHE A 8 8.12 -6.96 -18.24
CA PHE A 8 7.28 -5.93 -18.89
C PHE A 8 5.97 -6.47 -19.48
N LYS A 9 5.82 -7.78 -19.67
CA LYS A 9 4.55 -8.36 -20.16
C LYS A 9 3.65 -8.88 -19.04
N GLU A 10 4.09 -8.79 -17.79
CA GLU A 10 3.35 -9.32 -16.65
C GLU A 10 2.27 -8.32 -16.21
N TRP A 11 1.03 -8.54 -16.65
CA TRP A 11 -0.09 -7.66 -16.35
C TRP A 11 -0.33 -7.46 -14.84
N ARG A 12 0.04 -8.44 -14.00
CA ARG A 12 -0.11 -8.36 -12.54
C ARG A 12 0.74 -7.25 -11.92
N ILE A 13 1.86 -6.89 -12.54
CA ILE A 13 2.69 -5.75 -12.12
C ILE A 13 1.94 -4.43 -12.37
N TYR A 14 1.24 -4.32 -13.50
CA TYR A 14 0.43 -3.14 -13.82
C TYR A 14 -0.76 -2.98 -12.86
N GLY A 15 -1.41 -4.08 -12.48
CA GLY A 15 -2.42 -4.07 -11.41
C GLY A 15 -1.82 -3.60 -10.07
N ALA A 16 -0.58 -4.03 -9.77
CA ALA A 16 0.11 -3.58 -8.58
C ALA A 16 0.47 -2.10 -8.58
N TRP A 17 0.67 -1.47 -9.74
CA TRP A 17 0.87 -0.03 -9.83
C TRP A 17 -0.32 0.75 -9.33
N VAL A 18 -1.55 0.32 -9.65
CA VAL A 18 -2.77 0.97 -9.18
C VAL A 18 -2.89 0.85 -7.66
N MET A 19 -2.59 -0.32 -7.10
CA MET A 19 -2.56 -0.50 -5.63
C MET A 19 -1.49 0.39 -4.98
N PHE A 20 -0.31 0.48 -5.58
CA PHE A 20 0.79 1.31 -5.09
C PHE A 20 0.43 2.80 -5.16
N TRP A 21 -0.22 3.25 -6.23
CA TRP A 21 -0.74 4.61 -6.36
C TRP A 21 -1.82 4.93 -5.33
N GLY A 22 -2.65 3.95 -4.94
CA GLY A 22 -3.56 4.08 -3.80
C GLY A 22 -2.84 4.50 -2.52
N ASN A 23 -1.66 3.95 -2.28
CA ASN A 23 -0.81 4.37 -1.17
C ASN A 23 -0.12 5.72 -1.44
N THR A 24 0.60 5.87 -2.56
CA THR A 24 1.46 7.05 -2.77
C THR A 24 0.67 8.33 -2.96
N ILE A 25 -0.38 8.33 -3.79
CA ILE A 25 -1.21 9.54 -4.00
C ILE A 25 -1.81 9.99 -2.67
N GLY A 26 -2.35 9.06 -1.89
CA GLY A 26 -2.92 9.34 -0.57
C GLY A 26 -1.88 9.84 0.43
N THR A 27 -0.71 9.18 0.50
CA THR A 27 0.33 9.50 1.49
C THR A 27 0.97 10.86 1.19
N TYR A 28 1.39 11.11 -0.05
CA TYR A 28 2.01 12.39 -0.41
C TYR A 28 1.05 13.57 -0.26
N GLY A 29 -0.23 13.38 -0.62
CA GLY A 29 -1.24 14.41 -0.42
C GLY A 29 -1.58 14.63 1.06
N PHE A 30 -1.66 13.56 1.85
CA PHE A 30 -1.84 13.64 3.30
C PHE A 30 -0.68 14.40 3.96
N THR A 31 0.57 14.04 3.68
CA THR A 31 1.75 14.73 4.23
C THR A 31 1.78 16.20 3.84
N ALA A 32 1.34 16.57 2.63
CA ALA A 32 1.25 17.95 2.20
C ALA A 32 0.17 18.76 2.95
N THR A 33 -0.89 18.12 3.42
CA THR A 33 -2.03 18.81 4.05
C THR A 33 -2.02 18.86 5.56
N VAL A 34 -1.39 17.88 6.21
CA VAL A 34 -1.30 17.81 7.67
C VAL A 34 -0.82 19.13 8.31
N PRO A 35 0.22 19.82 7.81
CA PRO A 35 0.64 21.10 8.39
C PRO A 35 -0.45 22.17 8.37
N SER A 36 -1.17 22.28 7.24
CA SER A 36 -2.24 23.28 7.09
C SER A 36 -3.45 22.99 7.97
N VAL A 37 -3.80 21.70 8.15
CA VAL A 37 -4.87 21.30 9.07
C VAL A 37 -4.48 21.59 10.51
N ILE A 38 -3.22 21.37 10.89
CA ILE A 38 -2.72 21.64 12.25
C ILE A 38 -2.65 23.14 12.55
N GLU A 39 -2.26 23.96 11.57
CA GLU A 39 -2.25 25.42 11.70
C GLU A 39 -3.68 25.97 11.96
N GLU A 40 -4.69 25.42 11.28
CA GLU A 40 -6.10 25.76 11.52
C GLU A 40 -6.62 25.34 12.90
N LEU A 41 -5.98 24.34 13.53
CA LEU A 41 -6.28 23.94 14.92
C LEU A 41 -5.70 24.92 15.96
N GLY A 42 -5.01 25.98 15.54
CA GLY A 42 -4.44 27.02 16.41
C GLY A 42 -3.03 26.71 16.91
N TYR A 43 -2.36 25.71 16.35
CA TYR A 43 -0.98 25.36 16.69
C TYR A 43 0.02 26.12 15.80
N SER A 44 1.16 26.51 16.36
CA SER A 44 2.22 27.22 15.64
C SER A 44 2.80 26.37 14.50
N ALA A 45 3.10 26.97 13.34
CA ALA A 45 3.67 26.31 12.17
C ALA A 45 4.99 25.54 12.46
N ALA A 46 5.74 25.96 13.47
CA ALA A 46 6.96 25.27 13.92
C ALA A 46 6.66 23.93 14.61
N ASP A 47 5.56 23.85 15.38
CA ASP A 47 5.10 22.60 15.99
C ASP A 47 4.48 21.68 14.92
N ALA A 48 3.75 22.24 13.95
CA ALA A 48 3.15 21.48 12.85
C ALA A 48 4.20 20.73 12.00
N GLN A 49 5.33 21.37 11.69
CA GLN A 49 6.43 20.74 10.94
C GLN A 49 7.14 19.64 11.74
N LEU A 50 7.37 19.86 13.05
CA LEU A 50 7.95 18.85 13.95
C LEU A 50 7.10 17.58 14.05
N LEU A 51 5.79 17.70 13.86
CA LEU A 51 4.85 16.59 13.94
C LEU A 51 4.70 15.79 12.63
N THR A 52 5.27 16.26 11.51
CA THR A 52 5.18 15.59 10.19
C THR A 52 6.42 14.78 9.78
N ILE A 53 7.40 14.62 10.67
CA ILE A 53 8.68 13.97 10.35
C ILE A 53 8.56 12.43 10.46
N PRO A 54 8.75 11.66 9.35
CA PRO A 54 8.76 10.20 9.40
C PRO A 54 10.04 9.62 10.06
N ILE A 55 9.90 9.22 11.33
CA ILE A 55 10.15 7.86 11.85
C ILE A 55 11.56 7.24 12.04
N CYS A 56 12.72 7.76 11.58
CA CYS A 56 13.98 7.00 11.79
C CYS A 56 15.14 7.59 12.61
N THR A 57 15.17 8.87 13.01
CA THR A 57 16.44 9.45 13.52
C THR A 57 16.43 10.16 14.88
N TYR A 58 15.28 10.46 15.51
CA TYR A 58 15.28 11.32 16.71
C TYR A 58 14.63 10.78 18.00
N CYS A 59 13.91 9.65 17.97
CA CYS A 59 13.08 9.23 19.10
C CYS A 59 13.32 7.79 19.55
N LEU A 60 14.54 7.48 20.02
CA LEU A 60 14.71 6.44 21.04
C LEU A 60 15.19 7.02 22.38
N PRO A 61 16.07 8.05 22.42
CA PRO A 61 16.48 8.64 23.70
C PRO A 61 15.62 9.81 24.19
N ARG A 62 14.88 10.50 23.30
CA ARG A 62 14.19 11.77 23.63
C ARG A 62 12.70 11.64 23.99
N LEU A 63 12.15 10.41 23.90
CA LEU A 63 10.75 10.08 24.20
C LEU A 63 10.40 10.11 25.71
N LEU A 64 11.40 10.22 26.60
CA LEU A 64 11.16 10.24 28.05
C LEU A 64 11.05 11.65 28.65
N ASN A 65 11.52 12.72 27.99
CA ASN A 65 11.71 14.02 28.64
C ASN A 65 11.10 15.26 27.95
N ALA A 66 10.30 15.09 26.88
CA ALA A 66 9.67 16.23 26.19
C ALA A 66 8.14 16.10 26.21
N TYR A 67 7.57 16.22 27.42
CA TYR A 67 6.13 16.38 27.62
C TYR A 67 5.71 17.81 27.22
N SER A 68 4.95 17.95 26.13
CA SER A 68 3.75 18.82 26.09
C SER A 68 3.01 18.81 24.74
N ASN A 69 3.65 18.55 23.60
CA ASN A 69 2.99 18.73 22.29
C ASN A 69 3.10 17.47 21.40
N ILE A 70 2.18 16.52 21.60
CA ILE A 70 2.21 15.12 21.10
C ILE A 70 1.10 14.87 20.04
N GLY A 71 0.66 15.90 19.30
CA GLY A 71 -0.38 15.76 18.27
C GLY A 71 0.04 14.87 17.10
N ALA A 72 0.40 15.42 15.94
CA ALA A 72 0.71 14.61 14.75
C ALA A 72 1.91 13.63 14.88
N ALA A 73 2.78 13.80 15.89
CA ALA A 73 3.65 12.78 16.49
C ALA A 73 3.02 11.37 16.60
N CYS A 74 1.79 11.33 17.08
CA CYS A 74 1.10 10.10 17.44
C CYS A 74 0.50 9.36 16.24
N SER A 75 0.13 10.03 15.13
CA SER A 75 -0.48 9.33 13.99
C SER A 75 0.51 8.42 13.27
N ASP A 76 1.77 8.86 13.14
CA ASP A 76 2.81 8.07 12.48
C ASP A 76 3.30 6.92 13.37
N VAL A 77 3.49 7.17 14.68
CA VAL A 77 3.83 6.11 15.64
C VAL A 77 2.70 5.08 15.76
N PHE A 78 1.43 5.54 15.74
CA PHE A 78 0.27 4.65 15.69
C PHE A 78 0.24 3.85 14.38
N ALA A 79 0.49 4.49 13.24
CA ALA A 79 0.61 3.80 11.96
C ALA A 79 1.73 2.75 11.98
N MET A 80 2.89 3.04 12.57
CA MET A 80 3.98 2.08 12.75
C MET A 80 3.55 0.86 13.56
N ILE A 81 2.89 1.06 14.71
CA ILE A 81 2.39 -0.04 15.55
C ILE A 81 1.37 -0.87 14.75
N MET A 82 0.44 -0.22 14.05
CA MET A 82 -0.54 -0.89 13.21
C MET A 82 0.11 -1.69 12.07
N VAL A 83 1.15 -1.14 11.43
CA VAL A 83 1.93 -1.81 10.39
C VAL A 83 2.58 -3.07 10.94
N LEU A 84 3.19 -3.01 12.14
CA LEU A 84 3.82 -4.16 12.77
C LEU A 84 2.79 -5.25 13.12
N ILE A 85 1.62 -4.85 13.64
CA ILE A 85 0.53 -5.78 13.94
C ILE A 85 0.04 -6.45 12.65
N PHE A 86 -0.21 -5.67 11.60
CA PHE A 86 -0.66 -6.18 10.30
C PHE A 86 0.39 -7.09 9.66
N ALA A 87 1.68 -6.75 9.78
CA ALA A 87 2.78 -7.57 9.27
C ALA A 87 2.83 -8.92 9.98
N PHE A 88 2.80 -8.91 11.32
CA PHE A 88 2.82 -10.13 12.14
C PHE A 88 1.59 -11.01 11.87
N TRP A 89 0.40 -10.43 11.83
CA TRP A 89 -0.83 -11.16 11.53
C TRP A 89 -0.87 -11.69 10.10
N SER A 90 -0.36 -10.92 9.14
CA SER A 90 -0.33 -11.35 7.75
C SER A 90 0.65 -12.50 7.51
N GLU A 91 1.75 -12.55 8.27
CA GLU A 91 2.62 -13.73 8.31
C GLU A 91 1.95 -14.94 8.94
N HIS A 92 1.22 -14.75 10.05
CA HIS A 92 0.53 -15.85 10.72
C HIS A 92 -0.61 -16.45 9.88
N VAL A 93 -1.36 -15.61 9.16
CA VAL A 93 -2.46 -16.04 8.28
C VAL A 93 -1.94 -16.54 6.93
N GLN A 94 -0.69 -16.25 6.58
CA GLN A 94 -0.06 -16.55 5.29
C GLN A 94 -0.88 -16.06 4.07
N GLN A 95 -1.69 -15.03 4.27
CA GLN A 95 -2.42 -14.33 3.20
C GLN A 95 -2.15 -12.84 3.33
N ARG A 96 -1.84 -12.20 2.20
CA ARG A 96 -1.46 -10.80 2.08
C ARG A 96 -2.63 -9.95 1.57
N SER A 97 -3.43 -10.46 0.63
CA SER A 97 -4.56 -9.71 0.05
C SER A 97 -5.62 -9.22 1.07
N PRO A 98 -6.02 -9.98 2.12
CA PRO A 98 -7.03 -9.47 3.05
C PRO A 98 -6.56 -8.26 3.83
N PHE A 99 -5.27 -8.20 4.16
CA PHE A 99 -4.67 -7.09 4.91
C PHE A 99 -4.51 -5.83 4.05
N ILE A 100 -4.26 -5.99 2.75
CA ILE A 100 -4.27 -4.87 1.78
C ILE A 100 -5.67 -4.26 1.71
N MET A 101 -6.69 -5.10 1.55
CA MET A 101 -8.09 -4.64 1.48
C MET A 101 -8.54 -3.99 2.80
N ALA A 102 -8.17 -4.58 3.95
CA ALA A 102 -8.48 -4.02 5.26
C ALA A 102 -7.82 -2.65 5.47
N GLY A 103 -6.54 -2.50 5.14
CA GLY A 103 -5.83 -1.23 5.28
C GLY A 103 -6.46 -0.11 4.44
N PHE A 104 -6.72 -0.36 3.15
CA PHE A 104 -7.39 0.63 2.31
C PHE A 104 -8.84 0.92 2.74
N SER A 105 -9.53 -0.06 3.34
CA SER A 105 -10.88 0.17 3.90
C SER A 105 -10.83 1.10 5.11
N ILE A 106 -9.82 0.96 5.99
CA ILE A 106 -9.57 1.87 7.11
C ILE A 106 -9.24 3.27 6.58
N ALA A 107 -8.42 3.38 5.54
CA ALA A 107 -8.12 4.67 4.89
C ALA A 107 -9.38 5.31 4.30
N ALA A 108 -10.25 4.52 3.64
CA ALA A 108 -11.51 4.99 3.07
C ALA A 108 -12.45 5.56 4.15
N ILE A 109 -12.57 4.89 5.31
CA ILE A 109 -13.33 5.41 6.46
C ILE A 109 -12.74 6.74 6.94
N GLY A 110 -11.41 6.83 7.00
CA GLY A 110 -10.69 8.05 7.31
C GLY A 110 -11.02 9.21 6.37
N PHE A 111 -10.94 8.97 5.06
CA PHE A 111 -11.26 9.96 4.03
C PHE A 111 -12.73 10.37 4.01
N ILE A 112 -13.66 9.43 4.22
CA ILE A 112 -15.10 9.72 4.34
C ILE A 112 -15.34 10.63 5.56
N GLY A 113 -14.70 10.33 6.69
CA GLY A 113 -14.77 11.17 7.88
C GLY A 113 -14.33 12.59 7.59
N GLN A 114 -13.19 12.79 6.93
CA GLN A 114 -12.70 14.12 6.56
C GLN A 114 -13.66 14.87 5.61
N LEU A 115 -14.34 14.18 4.70
CA LEU A 115 -15.30 14.80 3.78
C LEU A 115 -16.62 15.20 4.43
N VAL A 116 -17.05 14.48 5.47
CA VAL A 116 -18.36 14.70 6.14
C VAL A 116 -18.28 15.71 7.28
N ILE A 117 -17.11 15.90 7.90
CA ILE A 117 -16.98 16.78 9.06
C ILE A 117 -17.23 18.25 8.66
N PRO A 118 -18.15 18.95 9.35
CA PRO A 118 -18.36 20.37 9.12
C PRO A 118 -17.19 21.20 9.70
N HIS A 119 -16.34 21.73 8.84
CA HIS A 119 -15.37 22.77 9.21
C HIS A 119 -16.06 24.14 9.32
N PRO A 120 -15.76 24.97 10.34
CA PRO A 120 -14.72 24.85 11.37
C PRO A 120 -15.28 24.49 12.78
N GLY A 121 -16.19 23.53 12.90
CA GLY A 121 -16.92 23.27 14.16
C GLY A 121 -16.29 22.25 15.11
N LEU A 122 -15.50 21.28 14.60
CA LEU A 122 -15.05 20.12 15.36
C LEU A 122 -13.55 19.79 15.14
N PRO A 123 -12.64 20.58 15.75
CA PRO A 123 -11.19 20.42 15.60
C PRO A 123 -10.67 19.04 16.03
N GLY A 124 -11.10 18.55 17.20
CA GLY A 124 -10.68 17.23 17.71
C GLY A 124 -11.14 16.06 16.86
N LEU A 125 -12.32 16.16 16.22
CA LEU A 125 -12.84 15.12 15.34
C LEU A 125 -12.07 15.09 14.01
N THR A 126 -11.83 16.26 13.42
CA THR A 126 -10.99 16.41 12.22
C THR A 126 -9.61 15.79 12.43
N TYR A 127 -9.01 16.04 13.59
CA TYR A 127 -7.74 15.47 13.96
C TYR A 127 -7.81 13.94 14.17
N GLY A 128 -8.85 13.45 14.85
CA GLY A 128 -9.08 12.02 15.09
C GLY A 128 -9.18 11.18 13.81
N PHE A 129 -9.76 11.72 12.73
CA PHE A 129 -9.86 11.02 11.45
C PHE A 129 -8.55 11.02 10.63
N LEU A 130 -7.52 11.77 11.03
CA LEU A 130 -6.19 11.67 10.40
C LEU A 130 -5.48 10.35 10.78
N PHE A 131 -5.74 9.80 11.96
CA PHE A 131 -5.18 8.52 12.41
C PHE A 131 -5.56 7.32 11.52
N PRO A 132 -6.85 7.05 11.23
CA PRO A 132 -7.22 5.96 10.33
C PRO A 132 -6.74 6.21 8.89
N VAL A 133 -6.64 7.46 8.42
CA VAL A 133 -6.04 7.77 7.12
C VAL A 133 -4.58 7.34 7.09
N ALA A 134 -3.77 7.77 8.07
CA ALA A 134 -2.36 7.41 8.15
C ALA A 134 -2.18 5.87 8.27
N ALA A 135 -2.83 5.25 9.26
CA ALA A 135 -2.73 3.81 9.46
C ALA A 135 -3.18 3.00 8.23
N GLY A 136 -4.29 3.40 7.60
CA GLY A 136 -4.84 2.71 6.44
C GLY A 136 -4.02 2.87 5.16
N LEU A 137 -3.28 3.98 5.00
CA LEU A 137 -2.40 4.19 3.85
C LEU A 137 -1.08 3.43 4.02
N TYR A 138 -0.44 3.50 5.20
CA TYR A 138 0.88 2.89 5.40
C TYR A 138 0.85 1.36 5.49
N CYS A 139 -0.21 0.76 6.07
CA CYS A 139 -0.30 -0.70 6.24
C CYS A 139 -0.28 -1.50 4.92
N PRO A 140 -1.07 -1.15 3.87
CA PRO A 140 -1.07 -1.87 2.60
C PRO A 140 0.26 -1.85 1.85
N PHE A 141 1.09 -0.80 2.02
CA PHE A 141 2.31 -0.60 1.24
C PHE A 141 3.26 -1.80 1.32
N ILE A 142 3.62 -2.20 2.55
CA ILE A 142 4.53 -3.32 2.79
C ILE A 142 3.93 -4.62 2.23
N GLN A 143 2.62 -4.81 2.43
CA GLN A 143 1.92 -6.01 1.97
C GLN A 143 1.92 -6.11 0.43
N ILE A 144 1.73 -5.00 -0.29
CA ILE A 144 1.79 -4.96 -1.77
C ILE A 144 3.19 -5.36 -2.25
N VAL A 145 4.23 -4.76 -1.69
CA VAL A 145 5.63 -5.02 -2.07
C VAL A 145 5.98 -6.49 -1.84
N CYS A 146 5.60 -7.05 -0.68
CA CYS A 146 5.82 -8.45 -0.35
C CYS A 146 5.00 -9.39 -1.26
N TRP A 147 3.74 -9.05 -1.54
CA TRP A 147 2.85 -9.89 -2.35
C TRP A 147 3.36 -10.03 -3.79
N ILE A 148 3.80 -8.93 -4.40
CA ILE A 148 4.37 -8.94 -5.75
C ILE A 148 5.76 -9.58 -5.77
N GLY A 149 6.58 -9.30 -4.76
CA GLY A 149 7.91 -9.90 -4.62
C GLY A 149 7.87 -11.42 -4.49
N ASN A 150 6.85 -11.98 -3.85
CA ASN A 150 6.66 -13.42 -3.69
C ASN A 150 6.07 -14.08 -4.94
N ASN A 151 5.37 -13.32 -5.79
CA ASN A 151 4.68 -13.82 -6.97
C ASN A 151 5.48 -13.69 -8.28
N LEU A 152 6.72 -13.18 -8.21
CA LEU A 152 7.63 -13.06 -9.34
C LEU A 152 8.80 -14.04 -9.19
N ALA A 153 8.96 -14.90 -10.18
CA ALA A 153 10.10 -15.80 -10.35
C ALA A 153 10.43 -15.91 -11.85
N PRO A 154 11.70 -16.10 -12.28
CA PRO A 154 12.93 -16.27 -11.48
C PRO A 154 13.46 -14.95 -10.87
N SER A 155 14.53 -15.02 -10.07
CA SER A 155 15.13 -13.87 -9.34
C SER A 155 15.41 -12.66 -10.24
N SER A 156 15.84 -12.87 -11.49
CA SER A 156 16.05 -11.78 -12.46
C SER A 156 14.75 -11.09 -12.88
N LYS A 157 13.67 -11.83 -13.12
CA LYS A 157 12.35 -11.26 -13.46
C LYS A 157 11.80 -10.50 -12.25
N ARG A 158 11.96 -11.04 -11.05
CA ARG A 158 11.59 -10.41 -9.78
C ARG A 158 12.32 -9.08 -9.57
N ALA A 159 13.64 -9.04 -9.75
CA ALA A 159 14.42 -7.81 -9.57
C ALA A 159 13.91 -6.69 -10.50
N VAL A 160 13.71 -6.98 -11.78
CA VAL A 160 13.19 -6.00 -12.75
C VAL A 160 11.75 -5.62 -12.44
N GLY A 161 10.88 -6.59 -12.13
CA GLY A 161 9.48 -6.32 -11.81
C GLY A 161 9.29 -5.46 -10.56
N MET A 162 10.09 -5.70 -9.53
CA MET A 162 10.10 -4.90 -8.30
C MET A 162 10.67 -3.49 -8.55
N ALA A 163 11.73 -3.37 -9.34
CA ALA A 163 12.26 -2.06 -9.74
C ALA A 163 11.18 -1.25 -10.49
N LEU A 164 10.47 -1.85 -11.44
CA LEU A 164 9.37 -1.22 -12.15
C LEU A 164 8.22 -0.82 -11.23
N LEU A 165 7.82 -1.69 -10.29
CA LEU A 165 6.79 -1.41 -9.29
C LEU A 165 7.15 -0.17 -8.47
N ILE A 166 8.38 -0.11 -7.93
CA ILE A 166 8.82 1.01 -7.09
C ILE A 166 8.96 2.28 -7.93
N SER A 167 9.57 2.22 -9.11
CA SER A 167 9.74 3.39 -9.98
C SER A 167 8.40 3.99 -10.39
N VAL A 168 7.49 3.17 -10.94
CA VAL A 168 6.17 3.64 -11.40
C VAL A 168 5.29 4.05 -10.22
N GLY A 169 5.35 3.31 -9.11
CA GLY A 169 4.61 3.59 -7.90
C GLY A 169 4.91 4.97 -7.31
N ASN A 170 6.19 5.39 -7.33
CA ASN A 170 6.59 6.71 -6.84
C ASN A 170 6.09 7.87 -7.71
N PHE A 171 5.77 7.68 -9.00
CA PHE A 171 5.14 8.73 -9.80
C PHE A 171 3.76 9.15 -9.26
N GLY A 172 3.11 8.30 -8.47
CA GLY A 172 1.90 8.69 -7.74
C GLY A 172 2.13 9.87 -6.78
N GLY A 173 3.37 10.09 -6.33
CA GLY A 173 3.72 11.26 -5.53
C GLY A 173 3.57 12.58 -6.29
N LEU A 174 3.84 12.61 -7.60
CA LEU A 174 3.60 13.81 -8.41
C LEU A 174 2.12 14.18 -8.46
N ALA A 175 1.23 13.19 -8.57
CA ALA A 175 -0.21 13.42 -8.49
C ALA A 175 -0.63 13.81 -7.07
N GLY A 176 -0.17 13.06 -6.05
CA GLY A 176 -0.49 13.29 -4.64
C GLY A 176 -0.09 14.67 -4.11
N SER A 177 1.04 15.22 -4.56
CA SER A 177 1.45 16.57 -4.17
C SER A 177 0.59 17.69 -4.78
N ASN A 178 -0.21 17.41 -5.80
CA ASN A 178 -1.01 18.41 -6.53
C ASN A 178 -2.53 18.26 -6.35
N ILE A 179 -3.02 17.21 -5.69
CA ILE A 179 -4.48 16.98 -5.50
C ILE A 179 -5.10 17.92 -4.46
N PHE A 180 -4.28 18.54 -3.61
CA PHE A 180 -4.73 19.46 -2.56
C PHE A 180 -4.57 20.91 -3.01
N LEU A 181 -5.66 21.47 -3.53
CA LEU A 181 -5.69 22.83 -4.08
C LEU A 181 -5.81 23.87 -2.96
N ALA A 182 -4.91 24.86 -2.96
CA ALA A 182 -4.94 25.95 -1.98
C ALA A 182 -6.23 26.78 -2.03
N SER A 183 -6.92 26.81 -3.18
CA SER A 183 -8.22 27.48 -3.37
C SER A 183 -9.38 26.80 -2.65
N GLU A 184 -9.21 25.54 -2.23
CA GLU A 184 -10.24 24.73 -1.58
C GLU A 184 -10.08 24.61 -0.06
N LYS A 185 -9.15 25.38 0.51
CA LYS A 185 -8.99 25.50 1.96
C LYS A 185 -10.33 25.91 2.62
N PRO A 186 -10.71 25.34 3.77
CA PRO A 186 -10.05 24.28 4.54
C PRO A 186 -10.53 22.85 4.20
N LYS A 187 -11.59 22.72 3.40
CA LYS A 187 -12.31 21.45 3.20
C LYS A 187 -11.62 20.48 2.26
N TYR A 188 -10.80 20.99 1.33
CA TYR A 188 -10.09 20.20 0.32
C TYR A 188 -10.89 19.00 -0.25
N PRO A 189 -12.14 19.20 -0.72
CA PRO A 189 -12.99 18.12 -1.18
C PRO A 189 -12.36 17.36 -2.35
N THR A 190 -11.60 18.02 -3.23
CA THR A 190 -10.91 17.36 -4.34
C THR A 190 -9.80 16.45 -3.83
N GLY A 191 -9.01 16.88 -2.84
CA GLY A 191 -7.92 16.09 -2.28
C GLY A 191 -8.40 14.85 -1.54
N PHE A 192 -9.30 15.02 -0.57
CA PHE A 192 -9.86 13.89 0.17
C PHE A 192 -10.75 12.98 -0.69
N GLY A 193 -11.49 13.55 -1.65
CA GLY A 193 -12.29 12.80 -2.62
C GLY A 193 -11.43 11.96 -3.57
N THR A 194 -10.32 12.52 -4.07
CA THR A 194 -9.36 11.76 -4.90
C THR A 194 -8.68 10.66 -4.10
N GLY A 195 -8.30 10.94 -2.84
CA GLY A 195 -7.75 9.95 -1.91
C GLY A 195 -8.70 8.77 -1.65
N LEU A 196 -9.98 9.05 -1.46
CA LEU A 196 -11.02 8.02 -1.34
C LEU A 196 -11.17 7.22 -2.63
N GLY A 197 -11.26 7.89 -3.78
CA GLY A 197 -11.44 7.26 -5.09
C GLY A 197 -10.30 6.31 -5.43
N ILE A 198 -9.05 6.74 -5.21
CA ILE A 198 -7.89 5.88 -5.47
C ILE A 198 -7.77 4.73 -4.45
N SER A 199 -8.18 4.93 -3.20
CA SER A 199 -8.23 3.85 -2.20
C SER A 199 -9.22 2.77 -2.60
N ILE A 200 -10.41 3.15 -3.09
CA ILE A 200 -11.41 2.21 -3.61
C ILE A 200 -10.88 1.49 -4.85
N ALA A 201 -10.25 2.22 -5.79
CA ALA A 201 -9.63 1.61 -6.97
C ALA A 201 -8.55 0.59 -6.60
N ALA A 202 -7.76 0.87 -5.55
CA ALA A 202 -6.76 -0.06 -5.03
C ALA A 202 -7.40 -1.32 -4.41
N ILE A 203 -8.51 -1.20 -3.68
CA ILE A 203 -9.27 -2.35 -3.16
C ILE A 203 -9.79 -3.22 -4.31
N LEU A 204 -10.42 -2.60 -5.32
CA LEU A 204 -10.95 -3.32 -6.48
C LEU A 204 -9.82 -4.06 -7.22
N MET A 205 -8.67 -3.42 -7.39
CA MET A 205 -7.51 -4.04 -8.04
C MET A 205 -6.91 -5.17 -7.20
N ALA A 206 -6.88 -5.04 -5.87
CA ALA A 206 -6.48 -6.11 -4.97
C ALA A 206 -7.39 -7.34 -5.11
N ILE A 207 -8.71 -7.14 -5.23
CA ILE A 207 -9.67 -8.22 -5.48
C ILE A 207 -9.41 -8.89 -6.83
N VAL A 208 -9.21 -8.11 -7.89
CA VAL A 208 -8.91 -8.64 -9.24
C VAL A 208 -7.64 -9.48 -9.25
N LEU A 209 -6.56 -8.99 -8.62
CA LEU A 209 -5.31 -9.73 -8.51
C LEU A 209 -5.46 -10.99 -7.67
N ARG A 210 -6.19 -10.93 -6.56
CA ARG A 210 -6.48 -12.10 -5.73
C ARG A 210 -7.21 -13.17 -6.52
N ILE A 211 -8.30 -12.80 -7.22
CA ILE A 211 -9.07 -13.73 -8.05
C ILE A 211 -8.19 -14.32 -9.17
N SER A 212 -7.34 -13.51 -9.80
CA SER A 212 -6.41 -14.02 -10.81
C SER A 212 -5.43 -15.05 -10.25
N CYS A 213 -4.81 -14.78 -9.10
CA CYS A 213 -3.89 -15.71 -8.46
C CYS A 213 -4.61 -17.00 -8.04
N GLN A 214 -5.82 -16.90 -7.50
CA GLN A 214 -6.64 -18.06 -7.14
C GLN A 214 -7.01 -18.91 -8.35
N ARG A 215 -7.49 -18.29 -9.44
CA ARG A 215 -7.84 -19.01 -10.67
C ARG A 215 -6.66 -19.73 -11.28
N GLU A 216 -5.49 -19.10 -11.27
CA GLU A 216 -4.27 -19.70 -11.82
C GLU A 216 -3.77 -20.86 -10.94
N ASN A 217 -3.83 -20.71 -9.61
CA ASN A 217 -3.51 -21.80 -8.68
C ASN A 217 -4.47 -22.99 -8.85
N GLU A 218 -5.77 -22.74 -9.00
CA GLU A 218 -6.78 -23.78 -9.21
C GLU A 218 -6.54 -24.52 -10.55
N ARG A 219 -6.30 -23.77 -11.62
CA ARG A 219 -5.99 -24.34 -12.94
C ARG A 219 -4.77 -25.25 -12.89
N ARG A 220 -3.73 -24.85 -12.16
CA ARG A 220 -2.51 -25.65 -11.98
C ARG A 220 -2.75 -26.88 -11.12
N ARG A 221 -3.55 -26.77 -10.05
CA ARG A 221 -3.94 -27.92 -9.23
C ARG A 221 -4.67 -28.97 -10.06
N VAL A 222 -5.67 -28.56 -10.85
CA VAL A 222 -6.41 -29.45 -11.75
C VAL A 222 -5.49 -30.09 -12.80
N MET A 223 -4.54 -29.34 -13.36
CA MET A 223 -3.57 -29.88 -14.32
C MET A 223 -2.68 -30.97 -13.67
N ILE A 224 -2.19 -30.73 -12.46
CA ILE A 224 -1.38 -31.70 -11.71
C ILE A 224 -2.20 -32.93 -11.34
N GLU A 225 -3.45 -32.76 -10.90
CA GLU A 225 -4.36 -33.86 -10.58
C GLU A 225 -4.73 -34.71 -11.82
N GLN A 226 -4.84 -34.11 -13.00
CA GLN A 226 -5.21 -34.81 -14.25
C GLN A 226 -4.04 -35.48 -14.96
N GLU A 227 -2.90 -34.81 -15.07
CA GLU A 227 -1.75 -35.31 -15.83
C GLU A 227 -0.79 -36.12 -14.96
N GLY A 228 -0.79 -35.91 -13.63
CA GLY A 228 0.16 -36.51 -12.70
C GLY A 228 1.52 -35.78 -12.70
N GLU A 229 2.11 -35.59 -11.52
CA GLU A 229 3.36 -34.83 -11.37
C GLU A 229 4.51 -35.37 -12.24
N ASP A 230 4.63 -36.69 -12.32
CA ASP A 230 5.72 -37.36 -13.05
C ASP A 230 5.60 -37.16 -14.56
N ALA A 231 4.38 -37.10 -15.10
CA ALA A 231 4.16 -36.86 -16.53
C ALA A 231 4.48 -35.40 -16.91
N ILE A 232 4.15 -34.45 -16.03
CA ILE A 232 4.47 -33.03 -16.23
C ILE A 232 5.99 -32.83 -16.16
N ARG A 233 6.68 -33.46 -15.19
CA ARG A 233 8.15 -33.41 -15.10
C ARG A 233 8.82 -34.08 -16.30
N ALA A 234 8.27 -35.18 -16.81
CA ALA A 234 8.78 -35.85 -18.01
C ALA A 234 8.57 -35.01 -19.30
N ARG A 235 7.47 -34.25 -19.40
CA ARG A 235 7.16 -33.43 -20.58
C ARG A 235 8.06 -32.20 -20.72
N TYR A 236 8.30 -31.49 -19.62
CA TYR A 236 9.06 -30.23 -19.65
C TYR A 236 10.54 -30.43 -19.26
N GLY A 237 10.88 -31.44 -18.48
CA GLY A 237 12.22 -31.61 -17.93
C GLY A 237 12.56 -30.57 -16.84
N GLU A 238 13.43 -30.93 -15.89
CA GLU A 238 13.72 -30.09 -14.71
C GLU A 238 14.29 -28.72 -15.08
N GLN A 239 15.19 -28.66 -16.06
CA GLN A 239 15.84 -27.41 -16.47
C GLN A 239 14.85 -26.42 -17.11
N GLN A 240 13.87 -26.90 -17.88
CA GLN A 240 12.86 -26.06 -18.52
C GLN A 240 11.81 -25.57 -17.49
N LEU A 241 11.48 -26.39 -16.49
CA LEU A 241 10.63 -25.99 -15.36
C LEU A 241 11.27 -24.87 -14.53
N LEU A 242 12.59 -24.93 -14.31
CA LEU A 242 13.34 -23.87 -13.65
C LEU A 242 13.37 -22.57 -14.47
N GLU A 243 13.55 -22.66 -15.79
CA GLU A 243 13.53 -21.50 -16.69
C GLU A 243 12.16 -20.83 -16.79
N MET A 244 11.07 -21.61 -16.67
CA MET A 244 9.70 -21.09 -16.67
C MET A 244 9.37 -20.23 -15.45
N GLY A 245 10.07 -20.41 -14.32
CA GLY A 245 9.91 -19.57 -13.12
C GLY A 245 8.46 -19.52 -12.61
N ASP A 246 7.86 -18.33 -12.57
CA ASP A 246 6.48 -18.12 -12.11
C ASP A 246 5.41 -18.72 -13.04
N LYS A 247 5.77 -19.06 -14.28
CA LYS A 247 4.91 -19.79 -15.22
C LYS A 247 4.95 -21.31 -15.05
N SER A 248 5.82 -21.82 -14.19
CA SER A 248 5.91 -23.25 -13.92
C SER A 248 4.58 -23.76 -13.35
N PRO A 249 4.07 -24.92 -13.80
CA PRO A 249 2.87 -25.56 -13.24
C PRO A 249 2.98 -25.81 -11.72
N PHE A 250 4.21 -26.00 -11.22
CA PHE A 250 4.49 -26.23 -9.79
C PHE A 250 4.61 -24.94 -8.97
N PHE A 251 4.64 -23.76 -9.60
CA PHE A 251 4.69 -22.50 -8.87
C PHE A 251 3.30 -22.13 -8.34
N ILE A 252 3.20 -21.93 -7.02
CA ILE A 252 1.97 -21.55 -6.34
C ILE A 252 2.04 -20.06 -6.02
N TYR A 253 1.08 -19.29 -6.56
CA TYR A 253 0.97 -17.87 -6.23
C TYR A 253 0.51 -17.70 -4.77
N THR A 254 1.19 -16.81 -4.05
CA THR A 254 0.74 -16.35 -2.72
C THR A 254 -0.50 -15.48 -2.89
N LEU A 255 -1.46 -15.63 -1.98
CA LEU A 255 -2.71 -14.84 -1.95
C LEU A 255 -2.61 -13.65 -1.02
#